data_AF-A0A0M8ML71-F1
#
_entry.id   AF-A0A0M8ML71-F1
#
_cell.length_a   1.000
_cell.length_b   1.000
_cell.length_c   1.000
_cell.angle_alpha   90.00
_cell.angle_beta   90.00
_cell.angle_gamma   90.00
#
_symmetry.space_group_name_H-M   'P 1'
#
loop_
_entity.id
_entity.type
_entity.pdbx_description
1 polymer ?
#
loop_
_entity_poly.entity_id
_entity_poly.type
_entity_poly.pdbx_seq_one_letter_code
_entity_poly.pdbx_strand_id
1 'polypeptide(L)'
;MDVRIVSKTFSLSGKKNIFLDNQKLYYTITDSVGGQECVKLIDKQSNIVISIIIRDITLLQDSYTIRFLNRENKPVAFKRTEYWKHNYEGSYHDDTYTIKENAFKVYGILKNGQEIGYWLKSRNFLPTNEDNFKLSDEITDFELVLSLCLIIHEKESDKRNQG
;
A
#
# COMPACT_ATOMS: atom_id res chain seq x y z
N MET A 1 8.49 -12.28 -6.84
CA MET A 1 7.34 -11.72 -7.59
C MET A 1 7.50 -10.23 -7.81
N ASP A 2 7.17 -9.74 -9.00
CA ASP A 2 7.18 -8.31 -9.35
C ASP A 2 5.78 -7.72 -9.24
N VAL A 3 5.64 -6.60 -8.51
CA VAL A 3 4.38 -5.86 -8.38
C VAL A 3 4.53 -4.47 -8.97
N ARG A 4 3.61 -4.10 -9.85
CA ARG A 4 3.60 -2.78 -10.48
C ARG A 4 2.25 -2.12 -10.29
N ILE A 5 2.25 -0.93 -9.71
CA ILE A 5 1.06 -0.12 -9.46
C ILE A 5 1.10 1.07 -10.39
N VAL A 6 0.09 1.19 -11.25
CA VAL A 6 -0.01 2.23 -12.28
C VAL A 6 -1.28 3.02 -12.07
N SER A 7 -1.18 4.35 -12.07
CA SER A 7 -2.34 5.23 -11.98
C SER A 7 -2.25 6.37 -12.98
N LYS A 8 -3.43 6.91 -13.35
CA LYS A 8 -3.51 8.01 -14.32
C LYS A 8 -3.25 9.38 -13.70
N THR A 9 -3.61 9.55 -12.43
CA THR A 9 -3.48 10.80 -11.68
C THR A 9 -2.55 10.59 -10.51
N PHE A 10 -1.84 11.63 -10.12
CA PHE A 10 -1.01 11.64 -8.91
C PHE A 10 -1.83 11.66 -7.61
N SER A 11 -3.16 11.66 -7.68
CA SER A 11 -4.04 11.79 -6.54
C SER A 11 -4.35 10.47 -5.84
N LEU A 12 -4.70 10.59 -4.55
CA LEU A 12 -5.40 9.59 -3.77
C LEU A 12 -6.65 9.08 -4.50
N SER A 13 -7.34 9.97 -5.20
CA SER A 13 -8.53 9.70 -6.00
C SER A 13 -8.23 8.94 -7.30
N GLY A 14 -9.12 8.00 -7.63
CA GLY A 14 -9.16 7.39 -8.94
C GLY A 14 -8.61 5.98 -9.01
N LYS A 15 -8.79 5.38 -10.18
CA LYS A 15 -8.52 3.97 -10.42
C LYS A 15 -7.02 3.71 -10.59
N LYS A 16 -6.49 2.76 -9.82
CA LYS A 16 -5.11 2.26 -9.96
C LYS A 16 -5.15 0.84 -10.49
N ASN A 17 -4.30 0.51 -11.46
CA ASN A 17 -4.17 -0.84 -11.99
C ASN A 17 -2.95 -1.49 -11.33
N ILE A 18 -3.12 -2.73 -10.87
CA ILE A 18 -2.07 -3.48 -10.20
C ILE A 18 -1.75 -4.69 -11.06
N PHE A 19 -0.48 -4.83 -11.39
CA PHE A 19 0.06 -5.93 -12.17
C PHE A 19 0.96 -6.78 -11.29
N LEU A 20 0.78 -8.10 -11.31
CA LEU A 20 1.70 -9.07 -10.72
C LEU A 20 2.36 -9.81 -11.87
N ASP A 21 3.68 -9.82 -11.92
CA ASP A 21 4.48 -10.43 -12.99
C ASP A 21 3.95 -10.07 -14.40
N ASN A 22 3.68 -8.78 -14.60
CA ASN A 22 3.08 -8.17 -15.81
C ASN A 22 1.63 -8.55 -16.14
N GLN A 23 0.97 -9.39 -15.34
CA GLN A 23 -0.44 -9.68 -15.48
C GLN A 23 -1.27 -8.75 -14.60
N LYS A 24 -2.22 -8.04 -15.21
CA LYS A 24 -3.16 -7.22 -14.44
C LYS A 24 -4.14 -8.13 -13.70
N LEU A 25 -3.95 -8.28 -12.39
CA LEU A 25 -4.76 -9.14 -11.53
C LEU A 25 -5.62 -8.35 -10.54
N TYR A 26 -5.21 -7.14 -10.15
CA TYR A 26 -5.96 -6.30 -9.22
C TYR A 26 -6.15 -4.89 -9.76
N TYR A 27 -7.08 -4.17 -9.15
CA TYR A 27 -7.17 -2.72 -9.29
C TYR A 27 -7.71 -2.11 -8.01
N THR A 28 -7.54 -0.80 -7.87
CA THR A 28 -8.18 -0.06 -6.78
C THR A 28 -9.11 1.00 -7.31
N ILE A 29 -10.07 1.38 -6.47
CA ILE A 29 -10.88 2.59 -6.64
C ILE A 29 -10.87 3.35 -5.32
N THR A 30 -11.03 4.67 -5.42
CA THR A 30 -11.26 5.53 -4.26
C THR A 30 -12.76 5.65 -4.05
N ASP A 31 -13.18 5.56 -2.80
CA ASP A 31 -14.58 5.67 -2.40
C ASP A 31 -14.66 6.41 -1.05
N SER A 32 -15.86 6.72 -0.58
CA SER A 32 -16.09 7.28 0.75
C SER A 32 -16.93 6.32 1.59
N VAL A 33 -16.43 5.96 2.77
CA VAL A 33 -17.19 5.17 3.76
C VAL A 33 -17.37 6.03 5.00
N GLY A 34 -18.62 6.38 5.31
CA GLY A 34 -18.91 7.24 6.47
C GLY A 34 -18.30 8.65 6.38
N GLY A 35 -18.10 9.17 5.17
CA GLY A 35 -17.48 10.49 4.95
C GLY A 35 -15.95 10.49 4.95
N GLN A 36 -15.30 9.35 5.23
CA GLN A 36 -13.84 9.21 5.13
C GLN A 36 -13.46 8.61 3.78
N GLU A 37 -12.47 9.20 3.11
CA GLU A 37 -11.91 8.64 1.88
C GLU A 37 -11.21 7.30 2.17
N CYS A 38 -11.45 6.32 1.33
CA CYS A 38 -10.86 4.99 1.43
C CYS A 38 -10.48 4.46 0.05
N VAL A 39 -9.52 3.54 0.03
CA VAL A 39 -9.10 2.81 -1.16
C VAL A 39 -9.60 1.38 -1.07
N LYS A 40 -10.39 0.94 -2.03
CA LYS A 40 -10.87 -0.45 -2.15
C LYS A 40 -9.93 -1.22 -3.06
N LEU A 41 -9.31 -2.29 -2.57
CA LEU A 41 -8.58 -3.26 -3.38
C LEU A 41 -9.57 -4.28 -3.95
N ILE A 42 -9.58 -4.45 -5.27
CA ILE A 42 -10.54 -5.30 -5.97
C ILE A 42 -9.79 -6.31 -6.83
N ASP A 43 -10.16 -7.58 -6.69
CA ASP A 43 -9.70 -8.64 -7.58
C ASP A 43 -10.36 -8.47 -8.97
N LYS A 44 -9.55 -8.50 -10.02
CA LYS A 44 -10.02 -8.20 -11.38
C LYS A 44 -10.91 -9.32 -11.94
N GLN A 45 -10.63 -10.57 -11.61
CA GLN A 45 -11.32 -11.71 -12.19
C GLN A 45 -12.73 -11.85 -11.64
N SER A 46 -12.85 -11.78 -10.32
CA SER A 46 -14.11 -11.95 -9.59
C SER A 46 -14.87 -10.64 -9.39
N ASN A 47 -14.21 -9.48 -9.54
CA ASN A 47 -14.76 -8.16 -9.20
C ASN A 47 -15.18 -8.05 -7.72
N ILE A 48 -14.54 -8.83 -6.84
CA ILE A 48 -14.77 -8.82 -5.40
C ILE A 48 -13.83 -7.84 -4.72
N VAL A 49 -14.36 -7.06 -3.77
CA VAL A 49 -13.55 -6.19 -2.90
C VAL A 49 -12.83 -7.08 -1.88
N ILE A 50 -11.51 -7.09 -1.97
CA ILE A 50 -10.62 -7.87 -1.09
C ILE A 50 -10.40 -7.12 0.22
N SER A 51 -9.99 -5.86 0.14
CA SER A 51 -9.73 -5.03 1.30
C SER A 51 -10.17 -3.58 1.10
N ILE A 52 -10.44 -2.91 2.22
CA ILE A 52 -10.64 -1.47 2.31
C ILE A 52 -9.49 -0.90 3.14
N ILE A 53 -8.77 0.07 2.57
CA ILE A 53 -7.68 0.80 3.22
C ILE A 53 -8.20 2.20 3.54
N ILE A 54 -8.23 2.55 4.81
CA ILE A 54 -8.67 3.85 5.32
C ILE A 54 -7.45 4.58 5.83
N ARG A 55 -7.26 5.84 5.43
CA ARG A 55 -6.21 6.70 5.95
C ARG A 55 -6.82 7.68 6.94
N ASP A 56 -6.35 7.63 8.18
CA ASP A 56 -6.70 8.61 9.20
C ASP A 56 -5.58 9.63 9.29
N ILE A 57 -5.88 10.89 8.94
CA ILE A 57 -4.94 12.00 9.00
C ILE A 57 -5.29 12.88 10.21
N THR A 58 -4.34 13.03 11.11
CA THR A 58 -4.39 14.05 12.16
C THR A 58 -3.34 15.14 11.87
N LEU A 59 -3.41 16.27 12.58
CA LEU A 59 -2.48 17.40 12.45
C LEU A 59 -0.99 17.00 12.56
N LEU A 60 -0.70 15.92 13.29
CA LEU A 60 0.65 15.51 13.63
C LEU A 60 1.04 14.17 13.00
N GLN A 61 0.07 13.28 12.78
CA GLN A 61 0.37 11.91 12.36
C GLN A 61 -0.72 11.38 11.46
N ASP A 62 -0.31 10.56 10.51
CA ASP A 62 -1.18 9.75 9.70
C ASP A 62 -1.08 8.28 10.11
N SER A 63 -2.18 7.57 10.01
CA SER A 63 -2.26 6.13 10.26
C SER A 63 -3.17 5.47 9.24
N TYR A 64 -3.08 4.15 9.15
CA TYR A 64 -3.85 3.38 8.19
C TYR A 64 -4.61 2.27 8.88
N THR A 65 -5.84 2.02 8.47
CA THR A 65 -6.63 0.85 8.88
C THR A 65 -6.96 0.04 7.64
N ILE A 66 -6.60 -1.25 7.65
CA ILE A 66 -6.89 -2.18 6.56
C ILE A 66 -7.95 -3.17 7.03
N ARG A 67 -9.07 -3.28 6.31
CA ARG A 67 -10.14 -4.23 6.61
C ARG A 67 -10.30 -5.21 5.45
N PHE A 68 -10.09 -6.50 5.70
CA PHE A 68 -10.30 -7.56 4.71
C PHE A 68 -11.75 -8.04 4.72
N LEU A 69 -12.44 -7.95 3.59
CA LEU A 69 -13.86 -8.32 3.49
C LEU A 69 -14.08 -9.79 3.16
N ASN A 70 -13.08 -10.46 2.60
CA ASN A 70 -13.09 -11.88 2.27
C ASN A 70 -12.58 -12.79 3.40
N ARG A 71 -12.23 -12.22 4.57
CA ARG A 71 -11.68 -12.94 5.74
C ARG A 71 -12.47 -12.61 7.01
N GLU A 72 -11.87 -12.79 8.19
CA GLU A 72 -12.44 -12.53 9.53
C GLU A 72 -13.02 -11.12 9.76
N ASN A 73 -12.94 -10.22 8.76
CA ASN A 73 -13.45 -8.85 8.81
C ASN A 73 -12.90 -8.02 9.99
N LYS A 74 -11.72 -8.42 10.49
CA LYS A 74 -11.01 -7.70 11.54
C LYS A 74 -10.19 -6.57 10.92
N PRO A 75 -10.31 -5.32 11.43
CA PRO A 75 -9.46 -4.23 11.01
C PRO A 75 -8.05 -4.42 11.55
N VAL A 76 -7.06 -4.17 10.69
CA VAL A 76 -5.64 -4.17 11.01
C VAL A 76 -5.16 -2.73 11.03
N ALA A 77 -4.73 -2.26 12.19
CA ALA A 77 -4.25 -0.90 12.36
C ALA A 77 -2.73 -0.84 12.12
N PHE A 78 -2.32 0.07 11.24
CA PHE A 78 -0.94 0.42 10.96
C PHE A 78 -0.68 1.83 11.50
N LYS A 79 0.11 1.90 12.57
CA LYS A 79 0.45 3.15 13.24
C LYS A 79 1.83 3.59 12.82
N ARG A 80 2.00 4.90 12.69
CA ARG A 80 3.30 5.49 12.41
C ARG A 80 4.22 5.34 13.62
N THR A 81 5.41 4.78 13.44
CA THR A 81 6.38 4.56 14.52
C THR A 81 7.36 5.72 14.71
N GLU A 82 7.60 6.52 13.67
CA GLU A 82 8.48 7.69 13.70
C GLU A 82 7.79 8.91 13.10
N TYR A 83 7.77 10.05 13.81
CA TYR A 83 7.11 11.27 13.33
C TYR A 83 7.70 11.80 12.01
N TRP A 84 9.02 11.66 11.82
CA TRP A 84 9.73 12.25 10.68
C TRP A 84 9.93 11.28 9.51
N LYS A 85 9.71 9.98 9.73
CA LYS A 85 9.83 8.95 8.69
C LYS A 85 8.48 8.31 8.40
N HIS A 86 8.26 7.85 7.19
CA HIS A 86 7.04 7.13 6.84
C HIS A 86 7.15 5.65 7.21
N ASN A 87 7.41 5.40 8.50
CA ASN A 87 7.52 4.06 9.07
C ASN A 87 6.19 3.69 9.71
N TYR A 88 5.63 2.54 9.35
CA TYR A 88 4.36 2.07 9.87
C TYR A 88 4.51 0.65 10.42
N GLU A 89 3.80 0.35 11.50
CA GLU A 89 3.79 -0.97 12.12
C GLU A 89 2.36 -1.39 12.47
N GLY A 90 2.05 -2.66 12.23
CA GLY A 90 0.78 -3.28 12.58
C GLY A 90 0.93 -4.78 12.78
N SER A 91 0.07 -5.37 13.60
CA SER A 91 0.04 -6.81 13.84
C SER A 91 -1.12 -7.44 13.09
N TYR A 92 -0.86 -8.55 12.39
CA TYR A 92 -1.87 -9.33 11.69
C TYR A 92 -1.66 -10.81 11.98
N HIS A 93 -2.68 -11.46 12.52
CA HIS A 93 -2.56 -12.77 13.17
C HIS A 93 -1.45 -12.74 14.24
N ASP A 94 -0.46 -13.63 14.16
CA ASP A 94 0.66 -13.74 15.09
C ASP A 94 1.94 -13.03 14.60
N ASP A 95 1.84 -12.31 13.48
CA ASP A 95 2.97 -11.66 12.83
C ASP A 95 2.93 -10.13 12.96
N THR A 96 4.10 -9.53 13.09
CA THR A 96 4.29 -8.07 13.02
C THR A 96 4.75 -7.68 11.62
N TYR A 97 4.03 -6.74 11.02
CA TYR A 97 4.34 -6.19 9.71
C TYR A 97 4.80 -4.74 9.84
N THR A 98 5.87 -4.40 9.11
CA THR A 98 6.46 -3.06 9.15
C THR A 98 6.72 -2.53 7.75
N ILE A 99 6.34 -1.28 7.49
CA ILE A 99 6.86 -0.47 6.37
C ILE A 99 8.00 0.37 6.94
N LYS A 100 9.19 0.30 6.33
CA LYS A 100 10.37 1.04 6.80
C LYS A 100 11.03 1.82 5.67
N GLU A 101 11.12 3.13 5.82
CA GLU A 101 11.89 4.02 4.95
C GLU A 101 13.35 4.07 5.41
N ASN A 102 14.29 3.76 4.51
CA ASN A 102 15.72 3.83 4.79
C ASN A 102 16.32 5.22 4.52
N ALA A 103 17.61 5.41 4.80
CA ALA A 103 18.31 6.68 4.60
C ALA A 103 18.31 7.18 3.13
N PHE A 104 18.12 6.28 2.17
CA PHE A 104 18.05 6.60 0.73
C PHE A 104 16.61 6.88 0.26
N LYS A 105 15.65 6.99 1.19
CA LYS A 105 14.21 7.13 0.93
C LYS A 105 13.70 6.00 0.04
N VAL A 106 14.08 4.78 0.37
CA VAL A 106 13.57 3.54 -0.22
C VAL A 106 12.83 2.78 0.86
N TYR A 107 11.67 2.21 0.52
CA TYR A 107 10.82 1.49 1.46
C TYR A 107 11.07 0.00 1.39
N GLY A 108 11.20 -0.63 2.55
CA GLY A 108 11.11 -2.08 2.74
C GLY A 108 9.79 -2.45 3.43
N ILE A 109 9.28 -3.64 3.12
CA ILE A 109 8.19 -4.30 3.82
C ILE A 109 8.78 -5.48 4.57
N LEU A 110 8.58 -5.52 5.89
CA LEU A 110 9.13 -6.53 6.77
C LEU A 110 8.02 -7.32 7.44
N LYS A 111 8.26 -8.61 7.66
CA LYS A 111 7.46 -9.53 8.49
C LYS A 111 8.37 -10.06 9.60
N ASN A 112 8.00 -9.83 10.85
CA ASN A 112 8.80 -10.19 12.03
C ASN A 112 10.26 -9.72 11.95
N GLY A 113 10.48 -8.53 11.38
CA GLY A 113 11.82 -7.96 11.19
C GLY A 113 12.61 -8.51 9.99
N GLN A 114 12.08 -9.47 9.24
CA GLN A 114 12.67 -9.96 8.00
C GLN A 114 12.06 -9.23 6.79
N GLU A 115 12.90 -8.72 5.89
CA GLU A 115 12.43 -8.10 4.64
C GLU A 115 11.78 -9.16 3.73
N ILE A 116 10.54 -8.90 3.33
CA ILE A 116 9.75 -9.73 2.41
C ILE A 116 9.42 -8.99 1.12
N GLY A 117 9.83 -7.73 1.00
CA GLY A 117 9.72 -6.98 -0.23
C GLY A 117 10.23 -5.55 -0.08
N TYR A 118 10.44 -4.88 -1.20
CA TYR A 118 10.93 -3.51 -1.23
C TYR A 118 10.45 -2.75 -2.45
N TRP A 119 10.37 -1.43 -2.32
CA TRP A 119 10.02 -0.50 -3.39
C TRP A 119 11.22 -0.22 -4.30
N LEU A 120 11.02 -0.37 -5.60
CA LEU A 120 11.98 -0.04 -6.65
C LEU A 120 11.77 1.42 -7.04
N LYS A 121 12.49 2.31 -6.35
CA LYS A 121 12.47 3.75 -6.61
C LYS A 121 12.77 4.03 -8.08
N SER A 122 11.77 4.50 -8.82
CA SER A 122 11.93 4.89 -10.21
C SER A 122 12.87 6.10 -10.31
N ARG A 123 13.88 6.02 -11.18
CA ARG A 123 14.78 7.13 -11.50
C ARG A 123 14.24 8.02 -12.63
N ASN A 124 13.06 7.68 -13.17
CA ASN A 124 12.55 8.35 -14.35
C ASN A 124 12.09 9.77 -14.01
N PHE A 125 12.61 10.74 -14.77
CA PHE A 125 12.21 12.15 -14.75
C PHE A 125 10.83 12.39 -15.39
N LEU A 126 10.26 11.38 -16.05
CA LEU A 126 8.96 11.49 -16.69
C LEU A 126 7.85 11.36 -15.64
N PRO A 127 6.76 12.16 -15.75
CA PRO A 127 5.65 12.16 -14.81
C PRO A 127 4.75 10.92 -14.99
N THR A 128 5.32 9.73 -14.83
CA THR A 128 4.54 8.48 -14.75
C THR A 128 4.21 8.23 -13.29
N ASN A 129 2.92 8.18 -12.93
CA ASN A 129 2.51 7.76 -11.58
C ASN A 129 2.50 6.23 -11.47
N GLU A 130 3.71 5.67 -11.58
CA GLU A 130 3.99 4.25 -11.51
C GLU A 130 4.98 3.96 -10.38
N ASP A 131 4.66 2.97 -9.56
CA ASP A 131 5.56 2.44 -8.54
C ASP A 131 5.73 0.93 -8.72
N ASN A 132 6.98 0.48 -8.61
CA ASN A 132 7.37 -0.91 -8.79
C ASN A 132 7.86 -1.47 -7.45
N PHE A 133 7.61 -2.74 -7.20
CA PHE A 133 8.02 -3.44 -5.98
C PHE A 133 8.54 -4.82 -6.34
N LYS A 134 9.56 -5.26 -5.60
CA LYS A 134 10.01 -6.65 -5.60
C LYS A 134 9.56 -7.29 -4.32
N LEU A 135 8.83 -8.40 -4.42
CA LEU A 135 8.31 -9.16 -3.30
C LEU A 135 8.93 -10.57 -3.30
N SER A 136 9.08 -11.15 -2.10
CA SER A 136 9.40 -12.58 -1.94
C SER A 136 8.32 -13.44 -2.59
N ASP A 137 8.70 -14.62 -3.08
CA ASP A 137 7.76 -15.56 -3.70
C ASP A 137 6.89 -16.29 -2.66
N GLU A 138 7.33 -16.36 -1.40
CA GLU A 138 6.70 -17.12 -0.32
C GLU A 138 5.90 -16.21 0.65
N ILE A 139 5.04 -15.34 0.11
CA ILE A 139 4.22 -14.45 0.94
C ILE A 139 2.87 -15.10 1.25
N THR A 140 2.66 -15.50 2.51
CA THR A 140 1.40 -16.10 2.97
C THR A 140 0.26 -15.08 3.05
N ASP A 141 0.55 -13.86 3.51
CA ASP A 141 -0.43 -12.78 3.67
C ASP A 141 -0.38 -11.79 2.51
N PHE A 142 -0.44 -12.32 1.28
CA PHE A 142 -0.20 -11.53 0.07
C PHE A 142 -1.11 -10.30 -0.06
N GLU A 143 -2.40 -10.44 0.23
CA GLU A 143 -3.37 -9.34 0.16
C GLU A 143 -3.04 -8.21 1.14
N LEU A 144 -2.46 -8.54 2.30
CA LEU A 144 -1.94 -7.55 3.25
C LEU A 144 -0.72 -6.86 2.69
N VAL A 145 0.27 -7.61 2.22
CA VAL A 145 1.49 -7.02 1.64
C VAL A 145 1.17 -6.13 0.45
N LEU A 146 0.21 -6.52 -0.39
CA LEU A 146 -0.27 -5.70 -1.50
C LEU A 146 -0.92 -4.40 -1.02
N SER A 147 -1.67 -4.45 0.08
CA SER A 147 -2.23 -3.26 0.74
C SER A 147 -1.13 -2.35 1.30
N LEU A 148 -0.03 -2.91 1.81
CA LEU A 148 1.14 -2.12 2.24
C LEU A 148 1.87 -1.45 1.06
N CYS A 149 1.99 -2.13 -0.09
CA CYS A 149 2.48 -1.51 -1.32
C CYS A 149 1.62 -0.31 -1.74
N LEU A 150 0.29 -0.41 -1.58
CA LEU A 150 -0.62 0.69 -1.87
C LEU A 150 -0.42 1.89 -0.93
N ILE A 151 -0.18 1.64 0.36
CA ILE A 151 0.18 2.70 1.32
C ILE A 151 1.46 3.43 0.86
N ILE A 152 2.50 2.67 0.47
CA ILE A 152 3.75 3.26 -0.04
C ILE A 152 3.51 4.07 -1.32
N HIS A 153 2.77 3.52 -2.28
CA HIS A 153 2.42 4.19 -3.53
C HIS A 153 1.69 5.52 -3.27
N GLU A 154 0.74 5.52 -2.35
CA GLU A 154 0.00 6.71 -1.95
C GLU A 154 0.93 7.78 -1.35
N LYS A 155 1.86 7.39 -0.48
CA LYS A 155 2.85 8.32 0.09
C LYS A 155 3.75 8.94 -0.95
N GLU A 156 4.25 8.13 -1.88
CA GLU A 156 5.10 8.67 -2.93
C GLU A 156 4.30 9.53 -3.92
N SER A 157 3.01 9.23 -4.14
CA SER A 157 2.11 10.09 -4.89
C SER A 157 1.88 11.44 -4.21
N ASP A 158 1.67 11.49 -2.89
CA ASP A 158 1.58 12.75 -2.14
C ASP A 158 2.86 13.59 -2.30
N LYS A 159 4.03 12.96 -2.17
CA LYS A 159 5.33 13.64 -2.35
C LYS A 159 5.50 14.19 -3.77
N ARG A 160 5.04 13.46 -4.79
CA ARG A 160 5.06 13.90 -6.20
C ARG A 160 4.14 15.09 -6.50
N ASN A 161 3.06 15.28 -5.73
CA ASN A 161 2.14 16.42 -5.89
C ASN A 161 2.57 17.70 -5.17
N GLN A 162 3.46 17.59 -4.18
CA GLN A 162 3.91 18.72 -3.36
C GLN A 162 5.15 19.42 -3.91
N GLY A 163 5.79 18.86 -4.95
CA GLY A 163 6.92 19.44 -5.69
C GLY A 163 6.51 19.93 -7.06
#